data_AF-A0A7V9RJI4-F1
#
_entry.id   AF-A0A7V9RJI4-F1
#
_cell.length_a   1.000
_cell.length_b   1.000
_cell.length_c   1.000
_cell.angle_alpha   90.00
_cell.angle_beta   90.00
_cell.angle_gamma   90.00
#
_symmetry.space_group_name_H-M   'P 1'
#
loop_
_entity.id
_entity.type
_entity.pdbx_description
1 polymer ?
#
loop_
_entity_poly.entity_id
_entity_poly.type
_entity_poly.pdbx_seq_one_letter_code
_entity_poly.pdbx_strand_id
1 'polypeptide(L)'
;FTGQEAHSGINPEDGHSAIAAAAGAVSRMELGRLDDETTANVGVIEGGTASNVVAGRCRILGEARSIDGTRAAALVGEMVDACSTGASDHGCDADVKVLEMFRGYRNDPESPAVRAAGRALDRCGFKPSHVATGGGSDANALMAKGYDCVLLANGTTANHTPQEAVAGAAMTGMLAVLDAVVEEC
;
A
#
# COMPACT_ATOMS: atom_id res chain seq x y z
N PHE A 1 17.40 -7.31 -7.94
CA PHE A 1 18.85 -7.37 -7.69
C PHE A 1 19.47 -8.48 -8.52
N THR A 2 20.51 -8.13 -9.25
CA THR A 2 21.33 -9.05 -10.04
C THR A 2 22.75 -8.96 -9.51
N GLY A 3 23.27 -10.08 -9.03
CA GLY A 3 24.65 -10.23 -8.60
C GLY A 3 25.36 -11.26 -9.47
N GLN A 4 26.32 -11.96 -8.88
CA GLN A 4 27.15 -12.94 -9.58
C GLN A 4 27.24 -14.22 -8.74
N GLU A 5 26.88 -15.34 -9.36
CA GLU A 5 27.02 -16.64 -8.71
C GLU A 5 28.48 -17.07 -8.62
N ALA A 6 28.83 -17.74 -7.53
CA ALA A 6 30.10 -18.38 -7.29
C ALA A 6 29.92 -19.57 -6.34
N HIS A 7 30.88 -20.48 -6.29
CA HIS A 7 30.81 -21.59 -5.35
C HIS A 7 31.16 -21.09 -3.94
N SER A 8 30.17 -21.04 -3.05
CA SER A 8 30.29 -20.39 -1.73
C SER A 8 31.39 -20.93 -0.82
N GLY A 9 31.77 -22.21 -0.98
CA GLY A 9 32.82 -22.85 -0.18
C GLY A 9 34.20 -22.93 -0.84
N ILE A 10 34.36 -22.48 -2.09
CA ILE A 10 35.62 -22.58 -2.83
C ILE A 10 36.18 -21.20 -3.16
N ASN A 11 35.35 -20.35 -3.77
CA ASN A 11 35.75 -19.03 -4.26
C ASN A 11 34.60 -18.01 -4.11
N PRO A 12 34.07 -17.79 -2.90
CA PRO A 12 32.99 -16.81 -2.69
C PRO A 12 33.36 -15.38 -3.09
N GLU A 13 34.64 -15.02 -3.07
CA GLU A 13 35.18 -13.71 -3.46
C GLU A 13 35.00 -13.38 -4.95
N ASP A 14 34.77 -14.39 -5.80
CA ASP A 14 34.47 -14.21 -7.23
C ASP A 14 32.98 -13.90 -7.48
N GLY A 15 32.16 -13.91 -6.43
CA GLY A 15 30.71 -13.70 -6.49
C GLY A 15 30.24 -12.40 -5.85
N HIS A 16 29.00 -12.03 -6.17
CA HIS A 16 28.30 -10.88 -5.60
C HIS A 16 26.92 -11.33 -5.16
N SER A 17 26.66 -11.35 -3.85
CA SER A 17 25.41 -11.89 -3.30
C SER A 17 24.24 -10.91 -3.45
N ALA A 18 23.33 -11.21 -4.37
CA ALA A 18 22.10 -10.44 -4.58
C ALA A 18 21.15 -10.50 -3.37
N ILE A 19 21.20 -11.57 -2.56
CA ILE A 19 20.45 -11.65 -1.29
C ILE A 19 21.03 -10.65 -0.28
N ALA A 20 22.36 -10.55 -0.17
CA ALA A 20 22.99 -9.57 0.73
C ALA A 20 22.66 -8.14 0.29
N ALA A 21 22.71 -7.87 -1.02
CA ALA A 21 22.27 -6.59 -1.58
C ALA A 21 20.82 -6.24 -1.22
N ALA A 22 19.89 -7.18 -1.42
CA ALA A 22 18.47 -7.00 -1.10
C ALA A 22 18.23 -6.81 0.40
N ALA A 23 18.89 -7.61 1.25
CA ALA A 23 18.80 -7.47 2.70
C ALA A 23 19.36 -6.12 3.18
N GLY A 24 20.49 -5.68 2.62
CA GLY A 24 21.08 -4.37 2.86
C GLY A 24 20.11 -3.24 2.49
N ALA A 25 19.48 -3.33 1.31
CA ALA A 25 18.45 -2.37 0.90
C ALA A 25 17.27 -2.32 1.88
N VAL A 26 16.68 -3.48 2.20
CA VAL A 26 15.53 -3.57 3.13
C VAL A 26 15.88 -3.04 4.52
N SER A 27 17.08 -3.30 5.02
CA SER A 27 17.54 -2.82 6.34
C SER A 27 17.65 -1.29 6.45
N ARG A 28 17.72 -0.58 5.31
CA ARG A 28 17.78 0.88 5.23
C ARG A 28 16.41 1.52 5.04
N MET A 29 15.38 0.74 4.74
CA MET A 29 14.03 1.26 4.53
C MET A 29 13.33 1.48 5.86
N GLU A 30 12.61 2.60 5.99
CA GLU A 30 11.63 2.77 7.05
C GLU A 30 10.36 1.99 6.68
N LEU A 31 10.00 0.99 7.49
CA LEU A 31 8.89 0.07 7.22
C LEU A 31 7.89 0.03 8.38
N GLY A 32 6.66 -0.39 8.09
CA GLY A 32 5.55 -0.44 9.01
C GLY A 32 4.73 0.86 9.01
N ARG A 33 4.30 1.28 10.20
CA ARG A 33 3.56 2.53 10.44
C ARG A 33 4.56 3.65 10.67
N LEU A 34 4.63 4.61 9.74
CA LEU A 34 5.60 5.70 9.80
C LEU A 34 5.00 6.97 10.43
N ASP A 35 3.72 7.22 10.14
CA ASP A 35 2.89 8.25 10.77
C ASP A 35 1.40 7.87 10.63
N ASP A 36 0.51 8.72 11.13
CA ASP A 36 -0.94 8.45 11.17
C ASP A 36 -1.54 8.10 9.80
N GLU A 37 -0.94 8.55 8.70
CA GLU A 37 -1.48 8.41 7.35
C GLU A 37 -0.54 7.68 6.39
N THR A 38 0.69 7.38 6.82
CA THR A 38 1.75 6.82 5.97
C THR A 38 2.24 5.47 6.49
N THR A 39 2.38 4.53 5.55
CA THR A 39 2.89 3.19 5.81
C THR A 39 3.78 2.71 4.68
N ALA A 40 4.74 1.85 4.97
CA ALA A 40 5.51 1.11 3.96
C ALA A 40 5.67 -0.35 4.38
N ASN A 41 5.87 -1.23 3.40
CA ASN A 41 6.05 -2.64 3.64
C ASN A 41 6.91 -3.30 2.56
N VAL A 42 7.66 -4.32 2.93
CA VAL A 42 8.25 -5.29 1.98
C VAL A 42 7.57 -6.62 2.22
N GLY A 43 6.63 -6.96 1.34
CA GLY A 43 5.79 -8.14 1.50
C GLY A 43 6.42 -9.43 0.98
N VAL A 44 7.37 -9.33 0.04
CA VAL A 44 8.02 -10.50 -0.58
C VAL A 44 9.50 -10.25 -0.72
N ILE A 45 10.30 -11.26 -0.38
CA ILE A 45 11.72 -11.35 -0.70
C ILE A 45 12.04 -12.79 -1.12
N GLU A 46 12.58 -12.95 -2.32
CA GLU A 46 12.85 -14.26 -2.93
C GLU A 46 14.17 -14.22 -3.67
N GLY A 47 15.05 -15.20 -3.46
CA GLY A 47 16.35 -15.25 -4.12
C GLY A 47 17.17 -16.48 -3.75
N GLY A 48 18.26 -16.69 -4.51
CA GLY A 48 19.13 -17.85 -4.37
C GLY A 48 18.58 -19.12 -5.03
N THR A 49 19.47 -20.09 -5.22
CA THR A 49 19.17 -21.36 -5.91
C THR A 49 19.56 -22.57 -5.07
N ALA A 50 20.68 -22.50 -4.35
CA ALA A 50 21.14 -23.52 -3.43
C ALA A 50 22.01 -22.91 -2.32
N SER A 51 22.12 -23.59 -1.18
CA SER A 51 22.92 -23.10 -0.04
C SER A 51 24.41 -23.05 -0.30
N ASN A 52 24.92 -23.82 -1.27
CA ASN A 52 26.33 -23.83 -1.64
C ASN A 52 26.67 -22.88 -2.81
N VAL A 53 25.73 -22.04 -3.25
CA VAL A 53 25.91 -21.07 -4.35
C VAL A 53 25.72 -19.65 -3.82
N VAL A 54 26.67 -18.75 -4.08
CA VAL A 54 26.48 -17.31 -3.84
C VAL A 54 25.30 -16.84 -4.69
N ALA A 55 24.28 -16.25 -4.08
CA ALA A 55 23.03 -15.97 -4.77
C ALA A 55 23.18 -14.90 -5.87
N GLY A 56 23.05 -15.28 -7.14
CA GLY A 56 23.16 -14.34 -8.27
C GLY A 56 21.91 -13.50 -8.54
N ARG A 57 20.76 -13.84 -7.94
CA ARG A 57 19.50 -13.07 -8.11
C ARG A 57 18.69 -13.02 -6.83
N CYS A 58 18.07 -11.87 -6.60
CA CYS A 58 17.06 -11.68 -5.57
C CYS A 58 16.05 -10.61 -6.01
N ARG A 59 14.77 -10.83 -5.72
CA ARG A 59 13.66 -9.93 -5.97
C ARG A 59 13.01 -9.57 -4.64
N ILE A 60 12.67 -8.29 -4.49
CA ILE A 60 11.76 -7.82 -3.44
C ILE A 60 10.48 -7.26 -4.08
N LEU A 61 9.36 -7.36 -3.37
CA LEU A 61 8.13 -6.64 -3.66
C LEU A 61 7.73 -5.87 -2.42
N GLY A 62 7.69 -4.55 -2.56
CA GLY A 62 7.27 -3.64 -1.49
C GLY A 62 6.18 -2.69 -1.96
N GLU A 63 5.58 -2.01 -0.99
CA GLU A 63 4.60 -0.95 -1.20
C GLU A 63 4.83 0.20 -0.23
N ALA A 64 4.38 1.39 -0.63
CA ALA A 64 4.28 2.57 0.21
C ALA A 64 2.88 3.19 0.00
N ARG A 65 2.28 3.70 1.07
CA ARG A 65 0.97 4.34 1.06
C ARG A 65 1.03 5.62 1.86
N SER A 66 0.39 6.67 1.36
CA SER A 66 0.07 7.87 2.12
C SER A 66 -1.19 8.50 1.55
N ILE A 67 -1.96 9.19 2.40
CA ILE A 67 -3.07 10.06 1.92
C ILE A 67 -2.50 11.29 1.21
N ASP A 68 -1.31 11.75 1.61
CA ASP A 68 -0.57 12.80 0.92
C ASP A 68 0.29 12.20 -0.19
N GLY A 69 -0.08 12.49 -1.44
CA GLY A 69 0.66 12.03 -2.62
C GLY A 69 2.13 12.47 -2.66
N THR A 70 2.46 13.63 -2.07
CA THR A 70 3.84 14.12 -1.97
C THR A 70 4.65 13.26 -1.00
N ARG A 71 4.07 12.92 0.15
CA ARG A 71 4.70 12.03 1.14
C ARG A 71 4.87 10.62 0.58
N ALA A 72 3.86 10.09 -0.12
CA ALA A 72 3.97 8.80 -0.79
C ALA A 72 5.10 8.78 -1.83
N ALA A 73 5.21 9.81 -2.66
CA ALA A 73 6.27 9.92 -3.67
C ALA A 73 7.67 10.02 -3.04
N ALA A 74 7.83 10.81 -1.98
CA ALA A 74 9.09 10.93 -1.26
C ALA A 74 9.53 9.58 -0.66
N LEU A 75 8.61 8.88 0.01
CA LEU A 75 8.88 7.57 0.61
C LEU A 75 9.24 6.50 -0.43
N VAL A 76 8.57 6.51 -1.59
CA VAL A 76 8.97 5.65 -2.72
C VAL A 76 10.37 5.98 -3.21
N GLY A 77 10.73 7.27 -3.29
CA GLY A 77 12.09 7.71 -3.62
C GLY A 77 13.12 7.15 -2.64
N GLU A 78 12.88 7.27 -1.33
CA GLU A 78 13.73 6.72 -0.28
C GLU A 78 13.91 5.18 -0.42
N MET A 79 12.85 4.45 -0.77
CA MET A 79 12.93 3.00 -1.03
C MET A 79 13.76 2.67 -2.29
N VAL A 80 13.63 3.47 -3.37
CA VAL A 80 14.43 3.31 -4.59
C VAL A 80 15.91 3.59 -4.32
N ASP A 81 16.20 4.62 -3.54
CA ASP A 81 17.56 4.97 -3.13
C ASP A 81 18.16 3.86 -2.26
N ALA A 82 17.40 3.32 -1.30
CA ALA A 82 17.83 2.17 -0.49
C ALA A 82 18.17 0.94 -1.34
N CYS A 83 17.38 0.67 -2.40
CA CYS A 83 17.70 -0.40 -3.36
C CYS A 83 19.01 -0.13 -4.10
N SER A 84 19.20 1.10 -4.57
CA SER A 84 20.41 1.50 -5.31
C SER A 84 21.66 1.40 -4.43
N THR A 85 21.59 1.89 -3.19
CA THR A 85 22.67 1.78 -2.20
C THR A 85 22.96 0.32 -1.84
N GLY A 86 21.93 -0.48 -1.54
CA GLY A 86 22.10 -1.89 -1.19
C GLY A 86 22.78 -2.69 -2.30
N ALA A 87 22.45 -2.40 -3.56
CA ALA A 87 23.11 -2.98 -4.72
C ALA A 87 24.59 -2.55 -4.83
N SER A 88 24.86 -1.24 -4.76
CA SER A 88 26.22 -0.69 -4.83
C SER A 88 27.14 -1.23 -3.74
N ASP A 89 26.66 -1.33 -2.50
CA ASP A 89 27.44 -1.80 -1.35
C ASP A 89 27.91 -3.26 -1.51
N HIS A 90 27.23 -4.04 -2.36
CA HIS A 90 27.48 -5.46 -2.55
C HIS A 90 27.96 -5.82 -3.97
N GLY A 91 28.32 -4.82 -4.79
CA GLY A 91 28.76 -5.03 -6.17
C GLY A 91 27.68 -5.68 -7.05
N CYS A 92 26.41 -5.37 -6.78
CA CYS A 92 25.27 -5.87 -7.53
C CYS A 92 24.60 -4.74 -8.31
N ASP A 93 23.74 -5.11 -9.27
CA ASP A 93 22.84 -4.21 -9.97
C ASP A 93 21.42 -4.28 -9.37
N ALA A 94 20.70 -3.16 -9.42
CA ALA A 94 19.28 -3.09 -9.11
C ALA A 94 18.48 -2.57 -10.32
N ASP A 95 17.48 -3.34 -10.72
CA ASP A 95 16.42 -2.90 -11.62
C ASP A 95 15.17 -2.66 -10.77
N VAL A 96 14.67 -1.41 -10.76
CA VAL A 96 13.58 -0.97 -9.90
C VAL A 96 12.45 -0.43 -10.76
N LYS A 97 11.27 -1.04 -10.61
CA LYS A 97 10.04 -0.62 -11.27
C LYS A 97 9.05 -0.11 -10.24
N VAL A 98 8.68 1.16 -10.37
CA VAL A 98 7.64 1.81 -9.56
C VAL A 98 6.33 1.86 -10.34
N LEU A 99 5.22 1.52 -9.68
CA LEU A 99 3.87 1.59 -10.23
C LEU A 99 2.95 2.30 -9.25
N GLU A 100 2.31 3.39 -9.69
CA GLU A 100 1.23 4.02 -8.92
C GLU A 100 -0.04 3.17 -9.10
N MET A 101 -0.45 2.46 -8.05
CA MET A 101 -1.65 1.60 -8.09
C MET A 101 -2.94 2.41 -7.97
N PHE A 102 -2.94 3.43 -7.11
CA PHE A 102 -4.02 4.40 -6.93
C PHE A 102 -3.48 5.66 -6.26
N ARG A 103 -4.25 6.74 -6.32
CA ARG A 103 -3.91 8.02 -5.68
C ARG A 103 -4.74 8.23 -4.41
N GLY A 104 -4.08 8.61 -3.32
CA GLY A 104 -4.75 9.06 -2.10
C GLY A 104 -5.55 10.34 -2.35
N TYR A 105 -6.61 10.54 -1.57
CA TYR A 105 -7.44 11.74 -1.66
C TYR A 105 -8.01 12.11 -0.30
N ARG A 106 -8.45 13.37 -0.18
CA ARG A 106 -9.30 13.83 0.92
C ARG A 106 -10.59 14.37 0.32
N ASN A 107 -11.71 14.01 0.90
CA ASN A 107 -12.96 14.67 0.60
C ASN A 107 -12.99 16.07 1.20
N ASP A 108 -13.56 17.03 0.46
CA ASP A 108 -13.99 18.29 1.03
C ASP A 108 -15.22 18.03 1.93
N PRO A 109 -15.16 18.36 3.23
CA PRO A 109 -16.30 18.19 4.14
C PRO A 109 -17.59 18.88 3.67
N GLU A 110 -17.47 19.93 2.84
CA GLU A 110 -18.61 20.66 2.30
C GLU A 110 -19.03 20.22 0.90
N SER A 111 -18.43 19.14 0.34
CA SER A 111 -18.82 18.65 -0.98
C SER A 111 -20.29 18.19 -1.00
N PRO A 112 -21.00 18.37 -2.13
CA PRO A 112 -22.37 17.88 -2.27
C PRO A 112 -22.51 16.39 -1.90
N ALA A 113 -21.60 15.53 -2.36
CA ALA A 113 -21.64 14.10 -2.07
C ALA A 113 -21.44 13.81 -0.57
N VAL A 114 -20.50 14.48 0.09
CA VAL A 114 -20.27 14.33 1.54
C VAL A 114 -21.48 14.80 2.33
N ARG A 115 -22.05 15.95 1.98
CA ARG A 115 -23.23 16.50 2.68
C ARG A 115 -24.46 15.61 2.48
N ALA A 116 -24.68 15.07 1.29
CA ALA A 116 -25.76 14.13 1.02
C ALA A 116 -25.60 12.84 1.84
N ALA A 117 -24.40 12.26 1.85
CA ALA A 117 -24.05 11.10 2.68
C ALA A 117 -24.28 11.37 4.18
N GLY A 118 -23.83 12.51 4.68
CA GLY A 118 -24.01 12.90 6.09
C GLY A 118 -25.48 12.98 6.50
N ARG A 119 -26.31 13.66 5.69
CA ARG A 119 -27.75 13.77 5.96
C ARG A 119 -28.47 12.43 5.88
N ALA A 120 -28.11 11.59 4.90
CA ALA A 120 -28.68 10.25 4.77
C ALA A 120 -28.35 9.37 5.98
N LEU A 121 -27.09 9.39 6.44
CA LEU A 121 -26.67 8.69 7.66
C LEU A 121 -27.46 9.16 8.89
N ASP A 122 -27.57 10.48 9.10
CA ASP A 122 -28.33 11.07 10.21
C ASP A 122 -29.81 10.66 10.16
N ARG A 123 -30.46 10.71 8.99
CA ARG A 123 -31.87 10.30 8.80
C ARG A 123 -32.09 8.82 9.13
N CYS A 124 -31.11 7.97 8.86
CA CYS A 124 -31.15 6.56 9.19
C CYS A 124 -30.74 6.25 10.65
N GLY A 125 -30.46 7.28 11.47
CA GLY A 125 -30.12 7.13 12.88
C GLY A 125 -28.64 6.79 13.14
N PHE A 126 -27.78 6.92 12.14
CA PHE A 126 -26.33 6.76 12.28
C PHE A 126 -25.69 8.13 12.49
N LYS A 127 -24.80 8.25 13.49
CA LYS A 127 -23.98 9.45 13.66
C LYS A 127 -22.88 9.49 12.57
N PRO A 128 -22.86 10.49 11.67
CA PRO A 128 -21.83 10.59 10.65
C PRO A 128 -20.46 10.84 11.27
N SER A 129 -19.43 10.21 10.72
CA SER A 129 -18.05 10.43 11.11
C SER A 129 -17.13 10.27 9.91
N HIS A 130 -16.17 11.19 9.77
CA HIS A 130 -15.12 11.11 8.76
C HIS A 130 -13.99 10.24 9.29
N VAL A 131 -13.60 9.23 8.49
CA VAL A 131 -12.56 8.28 8.86
C VAL A 131 -11.58 8.14 7.70
N ALA A 132 -10.30 8.25 8.00
CA ALA A 132 -9.22 7.93 7.07
C ALA A 132 -9.06 6.41 6.97
N THR A 133 -8.86 5.89 5.75
CA THR A 133 -8.54 4.48 5.51
C THR A 133 -7.25 4.36 4.70
N GLY A 134 -6.43 3.37 5.02
CA GLY A 134 -5.22 3.03 4.25
C GLY A 134 -5.50 2.15 3.01
N GLY A 135 -6.77 1.82 2.75
CA GLY A 135 -7.19 1.03 1.60
C GLY A 135 -7.34 1.86 0.32
N GLY A 136 -7.27 1.17 -0.83
CA GLY A 136 -7.69 1.71 -2.12
C GLY A 136 -9.05 1.15 -2.53
N SER A 137 -9.84 1.94 -3.24
CA SER A 137 -11.14 1.56 -3.82
C SER A 137 -11.35 2.29 -5.15
N ASP A 138 -12.45 2.01 -5.85
CA ASP A 138 -12.81 2.74 -7.08
C ASP A 138 -13.00 4.24 -6.84
N ALA A 139 -13.32 4.66 -5.60
CA ALA A 139 -13.42 6.07 -5.24
C ALA A 139 -12.09 6.81 -5.46
N ASN A 140 -10.93 6.16 -5.28
CA ASN A 140 -9.64 6.76 -5.59
C ASN A 140 -9.54 7.15 -7.07
N ALA A 141 -9.97 6.27 -7.97
CA ALA A 141 -9.93 6.51 -9.40
C ALA A 141 -10.95 7.58 -9.83
N LEU A 142 -12.14 7.60 -9.22
CA LEU A 142 -13.16 8.61 -9.48
C LEU A 142 -12.72 10.00 -8.99
N MET A 143 -12.21 10.10 -7.76
CA MET A 143 -11.68 11.34 -7.21
C MET A 143 -10.50 11.87 -8.02
N ALA A 144 -9.58 11.01 -8.46
CA ALA A 144 -8.47 11.40 -9.33
C ALA A 144 -8.91 11.96 -10.69
N LYS A 145 -10.11 11.59 -11.16
CA LYS A 145 -10.73 12.13 -12.39
C LYS A 145 -11.57 13.39 -12.13
N GLY A 146 -11.68 13.85 -10.88
CA GLY A 146 -12.42 15.04 -10.49
C GLY A 146 -13.91 14.82 -10.25
N TYR A 147 -14.37 13.58 -10.10
CA TYR A 147 -15.74 13.31 -9.68
C TYR A 147 -15.90 13.54 -8.18
N ASP A 148 -16.98 14.20 -7.76
CA ASP A 148 -17.35 14.30 -6.35
C ASP A 148 -17.88 12.94 -5.86
N CYS A 149 -17.01 12.20 -5.17
CA CYS A 149 -17.24 10.81 -4.79
C CYS A 149 -16.89 10.59 -3.32
N VAL A 150 -17.77 9.89 -2.59
CA VAL A 150 -17.58 9.49 -1.20
C VAL A 150 -17.59 7.97 -1.09
N LEU A 151 -16.69 7.43 -0.27
CA LEU A 151 -16.69 6.03 0.11
C LEU A 151 -17.45 5.87 1.43
N LEU A 152 -18.58 5.14 1.41
CA LEU A 152 -19.37 4.85 2.59
C LEU A 152 -18.94 3.52 3.23
N ALA A 153 -18.71 3.53 4.55
CA ALA A 153 -18.36 2.32 5.29
C ALA A 153 -19.55 1.35 5.36
N ASN A 154 -19.34 0.11 4.91
CA ASN A 154 -20.36 -0.94 4.82
C ASN A 154 -20.44 -1.88 6.03
N GLY A 155 -19.64 -1.63 7.06
CA GLY A 155 -19.62 -2.43 8.29
C GLY A 155 -18.88 -3.77 8.15
N THR A 156 -18.05 -3.96 7.13
CA THR A 156 -17.16 -5.12 7.07
C THR A 156 -16.12 -5.09 8.18
N THR A 157 -15.72 -6.27 8.61
CA THR A 157 -14.70 -6.48 9.65
C THR A 157 -13.72 -7.56 9.18
N ALA A 158 -12.49 -7.50 9.69
CA ALA A 158 -11.42 -8.46 9.39
C ALA A 158 -11.15 -8.66 7.88
N ASN A 159 -11.17 -7.56 7.11
CA ASN A 159 -10.93 -7.55 5.67
C ASN A 159 -9.67 -8.37 5.28
N HIS A 160 -9.77 -9.17 4.22
CA HIS A 160 -8.71 -10.03 3.69
C HIS A 160 -8.25 -11.14 4.65
N THR A 161 -9.12 -11.58 5.55
CA THR A 161 -8.87 -12.73 6.43
C THR A 161 -9.97 -13.78 6.29
N PRO A 162 -9.73 -15.04 6.68
CA PRO A 162 -10.81 -16.04 6.73
C PRO A 162 -11.95 -15.69 7.69
N GLN A 163 -11.78 -14.69 8.56
CA GLN A 163 -12.77 -14.19 9.50
C GLN A 163 -13.53 -12.97 8.96
N GLU A 164 -13.31 -12.60 7.69
CA GLU A 164 -13.99 -11.48 7.06
C GLU A 164 -15.51 -11.67 7.10
N ALA A 165 -16.21 -10.68 7.66
CA ALA A 165 -17.65 -10.74 7.86
C ALA A 165 -18.29 -9.35 7.88
N VAL A 166 -19.58 -9.32 7.56
CA VAL A 166 -20.47 -8.16 7.72
C VAL A 166 -21.71 -8.60 8.48
N ALA A 167 -22.15 -7.80 9.45
CA ALA A 167 -23.36 -8.10 10.21
C ALA A 167 -24.61 -7.89 9.32
N GLY A 168 -25.62 -8.76 9.45
CA GLY A 168 -26.88 -8.62 8.71
C GLY A 168 -27.56 -7.26 8.93
N ALA A 169 -27.51 -6.75 10.16
CA ALA A 169 -28.00 -5.40 10.49
C ALA A 169 -27.24 -4.29 9.76
N ALA A 170 -25.93 -4.44 9.54
CA ALA A 170 -25.13 -3.47 8.77
C ALA A 170 -25.51 -3.50 7.29
N MET A 171 -25.80 -4.68 6.73
CA MET A 171 -26.29 -4.79 5.35
C MET A 171 -27.63 -4.09 5.16
N THR A 172 -28.61 -4.34 6.05
CA THR A 172 -29.92 -3.67 5.99
C THR A 172 -29.80 -2.17 6.24
N GLY A 173 -28.95 -1.75 7.20
CA GLY A 173 -28.68 -0.34 7.46
C GLY A 173 -28.06 0.38 6.27
N MET A 174 -27.10 -0.24 5.60
CA MET A 174 -26.47 0.32 4.39
C MET A 174 -27.49 0.47 3.25
N LEU A 175 -28.39 -0.50 3.04
CA LEU A 175 -29.46 -0.35 2.04
C LEU A 175 -30.33 0.88 2.34
N ALA A 176 -30.78 1.05 3.59
CA ALA A 176 -31.57 2.20 3.98
C ALA A 176 -30.82 3.54 3.78
N VAL A 177 -29.51 3.56 4.06
CA VAL A 177 -28.66 4.74 3.81
C VAL A 177 -28.56 5.03 2.31
N LEU A 178 -28.38 4.01 1.46
CA LEU A 178 -28.30 4.19 0.01
C LEU A 178 -29.62 4.73 -0.56
N ASP A 179 -30.76 4.20 -0.12
CA ASP A 179 -32.09 4.71 -0.51
C ASP A 179 -32.24 6.19 -0.10
N ALA A 180 -31.84 6.54 1.14
CA ALA A 180 -31.87 7.91 1.61
C ALA A 180 -30.93 8.83 0.80
N VAL A 181 -29.75 8.37 0.38
CA VAL A 181 -28.85 9.17 -0.49
C VAL A 181 -29.52 9.48 -1.83
N VAL A 182 -30.21 8.51 -2.44
CA VAL A 182 -30.91 8.72 -3.72
C VAL A 182 -32.02 9.76 -3.58
N GLU A 183 -32.68 9.84 -2.44
CA GLU A 183 -33.71 10.87 -2.16
C GLU A 183 -33.13 12.27 -1.89
N GLU A 184 -31.82 12.37 -1.57
CA GLU A 184 -31.13 13.64 -1.28
C GLU A 184 -30.52 14.30 -2.53
N CYS A 185 -30.41 13.55 -3.64
CA CYS A 185 -29.85 13.99 -4.92
C CYS A 185 -30.92 14.47 -5.89
#